data_AF-A0A231H095-F1
#
_entry.id   AF-A0A231H095-F1
#
_cell.length_a   1.000
_cell.length_b   1.000
_cell.length_c   1.000
_cell.angle_alpha   90.00
_cell.angle_beta   90.00
_cell.angle_gamma   90.00
#
_symmetry.space_group_name_H-M   'P 1'
#
loop_
_entity.id
_entity.type
_entity.pdbx_description
1 polymer ?
#
loop_
_entity_poly.entity_id
_entity_poly.type
_entity_poly.pdbx_seq_one_letter_code
_entity_poly.pdbx_strand_id
1 'polypeptide(L)'
;MADAAPAPSAVTEARTHRRAVAVLRAPLRAVRVGARYLNAVLGGQDYPRYVEHLRRRHPDRPIPSEREYWRERHAAADRNPGTRCC
;
A
#
# COMPACT_ATOMS: atom_id res chain seq x y z
N MET A 1 -12.78 35.13 38.86
CA MET A 1 -13.43 34.07 38.06
C MET A 1 -14.37 34.72 37.06
N ALA A 2 -13.89 34.95 35.84
CA ALA A 2 -14.75 35.24 34.71
C ALA A 2 -14.15 34.45 33.54
N ASP A 3 -14.58 33.21 33.41
CA ASP A 3 -14.27 32.39 32.24
C ASP A 3 -15.10 32.98 31.10
N ALA A 4 -14.47 33.84 30.30
CA ALA A 4 -15.06 34.41 29.11
C ALA A 4 -15.27 33.25 28.11
N ALA A 5 -16.48 32.71 28.08
CA ALA A 5 -16.87 31.73 27.09
C ALA A 5 -16.56 32.28 25.68
N PRO A 6 -15.82 31.54 24.83
CA PRO A 6 -15.46 32.03 23.52
C PRO A 6 -16.72 32.25 22.67
N ALA A 7 -16.75 33.38 21.96
CA ALA A 7 -17.86 33.80 21.11
C ALA A 7 -18.32 32.68 20.13
N PRO A 8 -19.63 32.54 19.87
CA PRO A 8 -20.18 31.45 19.05
C PRO A 8 -19.65 31.43 17.61
N SER A 9 -19.17 32.57 17.08
CA SER A 9 -18.56 32.67 15.76
C SER A 9 -17.23 31.90 15.64
N ALA A 10 -16.36 31.97 16.65
CA ALA A 10 -15.07 31.28 16.67
C ALA A 10 -15.23 29.75 16.69
N VAL A 11 -16.23 29.25 17.43
CA VAL A 11 -16.57 27.82 17.49
C VAL A 11 -17.12 27.33 16.14
N THR A 12 -17.84 28.19 15.42
CA THR A 12 -18.46 27.87 14.14
C THR A 12 -17.42 27.86 13.01
N GLU A 13 -16.54 28.86 12.94
CA GLU A 13 -15.42 28.91 11.99
C GLU A 13 -14.48 27.71 12.15
N ALA A 14 -14.11 27.36 13.39
CA ALA A 14 -13.27 26.19 13.66
C ALA A 14 -13.92 24.87 13.22
N ARG A 15 -15.25 24.75 13.36
CA ARG A 15 -16.01 23.56 12.92
C ARG A 15 -16.10 23.49 11.39
N THR A 16 -16.31 24.62 10.72
CA THR A 16 -16.39 24.72 9.26
C THR A 16 -15.03 24.41 8.63
N HIS A 17 -13.93 24.95 9.18
CA HIS A 17 -12.57 24.65 8.73
C HIS A 17 -12.22 23.16 8.91
N ARG A 18 -12.56 22.55 10.05
CA ARG A 18 -12.36 21.10 10.27
C ARG A 18 -13.18 20.23 9.32
N ARG A 19 -14.43 20.62 9.02
CA ARG A 19 -15.29 19.92 8.06
C ARG A 19 -14.74 20.04 6.63
N ALA A 20 -14.31 21.23 6.22
CA ALA A 20 -13.71 21.45 4.91
C ALA A 20 -12.44 20.59 4.72
N VAL A 21 -11.56 20.56 5.72
CA VAL A 21 -10.34 19.73 5.70
C VAL A 21 -10.67 18.22 5.70
N ALA A 22 -11.72 17.79 6.39
CA ALA A 22 -12.16 16.39 6.36
C ALA A 22 -12.71 15.98 4.98
N VAL A 23 -13.53 16.83 4.35
CA VAL A 23 -14.07 16.61 2.99
C VAL A 23 -12.95 16.53 1.96
N LEU A 24 -11.92 17.37 2.06
CA LEU A 24 -10.77 17.34 1.15
C LEU A 24 -9.85 16.12 1.36
N ARG A 25 -9.78 15.56 2.58
CA ARG A 25 -8.92 14.40 2.90
C ARG A 25 -9.60 13.05 2.66
N ALA A 26 -10.92 13.01 2.60
CA ALA A 26 -11.69 11.79 2.30
C ALA A 26 -11.33 11.14 0.94
N PRO A 27 -11.27 11.87 -0.19
CA PRO A 27 -10.93 11.27 -1.49
C PRO A 27 -9.48 10.76 -1.51
N LEU A 28 -8.54 11.47 -0.87
CA LEU A 28 -7.15 11.03 -0.78
C LEU A 28 -7.02 9.69 -0.02
N ARG A 29 -7.82 9.49 1.03
CA ARG A 29 -7.88 8.21 1.74
C ARG A 29 -8.43 7.11 0.85
N ALA A 30 -9.52 7.38 0.13
CA ALA A 30 -10.13 6.41 -0.80
C ALA A 30 -9.15 6.00 -1.92
N VAL A 31 -8.48 6.97 -2.54
CA VAL A 31 -7.46 6.74 -3.57
C VAL A 31 -6.31 5.89 -3.02
N ARG A 32 -5.83 6.19 -1.81
CA ARG A 32 -4.73 5.42 -1.18
C ARG A 32 -5.14 3.98 -0.86
N VAL A 33 -6.37 3.76 -0.42
CA VAL A 33 -6.90 2.41 -0.18
C VAL A 33 -7.03 1.66 -1.50
N GLY A 34 -7.58 2.29 -2.54
CA GLY A 34 -7.68 1.72 -3.88
C GLY A 34 -6.32 1.35 -4.46
N ALA A 35 -5.33 2.23 -4.37
CA ALA A 35 -3.97 1.96 -4.85
C ALA A 35 -3.32 0.77 -4.12
N ARG A 36 -3.54 0.65 -2.79
CA ARG A 36 -3.06 -0.51 -2.02
C ARG A 36 -3.76 -1.80 -2.44
N TYR A 37 -5.06 -1.75 -2.68
CA TYR A 37 -5.83 -2.91 -3.14
C TYR A 37 -5.35 -3.36 -4.52
N LEU A 38 -5.21 -2.43 -5.47
CA LEU A 38 -4.69 -2.73 -6.81
C LEU A 38 -3.27 -3.29 -6.74
N ASN A 39 -2.39 -2.72 -5.90
CA ASN A 39 -1.05 -3.25 -5.69
C ASN A 39 -1.07 -4.70 -5.15
N ALA A 40 -1.98 -5.03 -4.22
CA ALA A 40 -2.13 -6.39 -3.72
C ALA A 40 -2.66 -7.36 -4.79
N VAL A 41 -3.65 -6.94 -5.60
CA VAL A 41 -4.26 -7.77 -6.65
C VAL A 41 -3.32 -8.00 -7.83
N LEU A 42 -2.60 -6.96 -8.26
CA LEU A 42 -1.69 -7.03 -9.42
C LEU A 42 -0.33 -7.70 -9.09
N GLY A 43 -0.16 -8.25 -7.88
CA GLY A 43 1.08 -8.94 -7.51
C GLY A 43 2.21 -8.02 -7.04
N GLY A 44 1.94 -6.75 -6.72
CA GLY A 44 2.91 -5.83 -6.12
C GLY A 44 3.44 -6.26 -4.74
N GLN A 45 2.85 -7.31 -4.16
CA GLN A 45 3.30 -7.93 -2.91
C GLN A 45 4.09 -9.23 -3.14
N ASP A 46 4.36 -9.61 -4.38
CA ASP A 46 5.02 -10.89 -4.69
C ASP A 46 6.47 -10.94 -4.21
N TYR A 47 7.25 -9.88 -4.42
CA TYR A 47 8.63 -9.83 -3.94
C TYR A 47 8.71 -9.85 -2.40
N PRO A 48 7.99 -9.00 -1.65
CA PRO A 48 7.96 -9.09 -0.18
C PRO A 48 7.54 -10.47 0.33
N ARG A 49 6.53 -11.10 -0.29
CA ARG A 49 6.08 -12.46 0.04
C ARG A 49 7.16 -13.51 -0.23
N TYR A 50 7.88 -13.38 -1.34
CA TYR A 50 9.03 -14.23 -1.67
C TYR A 50 10.16 -14.08 -0.65
N VAL A 51 10.50 -12.86 -0.26
CA VAL A 51 11.53 -12.60 0.76
C VAL A 51 11.13 -13.19 2.11
N GLU A 52 9.90 -13.00 2.53
CA GLU A 52 9.37 -13.58 3.78
C GLU A 52 9.41 -15.11 3.73
N HIS A 53 9.03 -15.70 2.60
CA HIS A 53 9.15 -17.13 2.37
C HIS A 53 10.60 -17.61 2.47
N LEU A 54 11.52 -16.89 1.82
CA LEU A 54 12.95 -17.23 1.81
C LEU A 54 13.53 -17.16 3.23
N ARG A 55 13.22 -16.12 3.99
CA ARG A 55 13.64 -15.98 5.40
C ARG A 55 13.14 -17.12 6.27
N ARG A 56 11.90 -17.57 6.06
CA ARG A 56 11.29 -18.65 6.85
C ARG A 56 11.79 -20.04 6.48
N ARG A 57 12.01 -20.31 5.19
CA ARG A 57 12.36 -21.66 4.69
C ARG A 57 13.83 -21.87 4.41
N HIS A 58 14.55 -20.80 4.09
CA HIS A 58 15.94 -20.83 3.64
C HIS A 58 16.71 -19.65 4.26
N PRO A 59 16.89 -19.62 5.60
CA PRO A 59 17.56 -18.51 6.28
C PRO A 59 19.03 -18.34 5.81
N ASP A 60 19.67 -19.40 5.35
CA ASP A 60 21.06 -19.39 4.88
C ASP A 60 21.23 -18.91 3.43
N ARG A 61 20.12 -18.74 2.69
CA ARG A 61 20.16 -18.25 1.31
C ARG A 61 20.20 -16.71 1.30
N PRO A 62 21.07 -16.10 0.49
CA PRO A 62 21.05 -14.66 0.31
C PRO A 62 19.73 -14.23 -0.35
N ILE A 63 19.14 -13.14 0.13
CA ILE A 63 17.93 -12.56 -0.46
C ILE A 63 18.32 -11.85 -1.76
N PRO A 64 17.81 -12.29 -2.93
CA PRO A 64 18.08 -11.64 -4.21
C PRO A 64 17.43 -10.25 -4.24
N SER A 65 17.98 -9.34 -5.05
CA SER A 65 17.32 -8.06 -5.30
C SER A 65 16.00 -8.24 -6.06
N GLU A 66 15.10 -7.27 -5.94
CA GLU A 66 13.79 -7.32 -6.62
C GLU A 66 13.93 -7.52 -8.15
N ARG A 67 14.90 -6.84 -8.77
CA ARG A 67 15.17 -6.98 -10.21
C ARG A 67 15.68 -8.38 -10.57
N GLU A 68 16.49 -8.99 -9.72
CA GLU A 68 16.97 -10.36 -9.93
C GLU A 68 15.84 -11.37 -9.82
N TYR A 69 15.00 -11.24 -8.80
CA TYR A 69 13.79 -12.06 -8.63
C TYR A 69 12.90 -12.02 -9.88
N TRP A 70 12.59 -10.83 -10.40
CA TRP A 70 11.75 -10.72 -11.60
C TRP A 70 12.42 -11.29 -12.84
N ARG A 71 13.72 -11.05 -13.04
CA ARG A 71 14.47 -11.64 -14.17
C ARG A 71 14.46 -13.17 -14.11
N GLU A 72 14.74 -13.75 -12.95
CA GLU A 72 14.76 -15.20 -12.77
C GLU A 72 13.37 -15.80 -12.97
N ARG A 73 12.33 -15.16 -12.44
CA ARG A 73 10.92 -15.57 -12.61
C ARG A 73 10.50 -15.58 -14.07
N HIS A 74 10.81 -14.52 -14.83
CA HIS A 74 10.52 -14.47 -16.26
C HIS A 74 11.34 -15.51 -17.02
N ALA A 75 12.62 -15.64 -16.74
CA ALA A 75 13.47 -16.64 -17.38
C ALA A 75 13.02 -18.08 -17.06
N ALA A 76 12.48 -18.33 -15.86
CA ALA A 76 11.87 -19.61 -15.50
C ALA A 76 10.58 -19.88 -16.28
N ALA A 77 9.74 -18.85 -16.50
CA ALA A 77 8.55 -18.95 -17.32
C ALA A 77 8.89 -19.20 -18.81
N ASP A 78 9.96 -18.58 -19.32
CA ASP A 78 10.44 -18.78 -20.68
C ASP A 78 11.05 -20.17 -20.88
N ARG A 79 11.81 -20.68 -19.89
CA ARG A 79 12.41 -22.02 -19.92
C ARG A 79 11.40 -23.15 -19.76
N ASN A 80 10.30 -22.90 -19.06
CA ASN A 80 9.24 -23.89 -18.86
C ASN A 80 7.89 -23.34 -19.32
N PRO A 81 7.67 -23.22 -20.65
CA PRO A 81 6.36 -22.83 -21.19
C PRO A 81 5.29 -23.92 -20.98
N GLY A 82 5.66 -25.09 -20.40
CA GLY A 82 4.94 -26.35 -20.36
C GLY A 82 3.62 -26.40 -19.59
N THR A 83 3.08 -25.28 -19.13
CA THR A 83 1.68 -25.20 -18.66
C THR A 83 0.77 -24.46 -19.63
N ARG A 84 1.17 -24.28 -20.89
CA ARG A 84 0.23 -23.99 -21.97
C ARG A 84 -0.37 -25.31 -22.43
N CYS A 85 -1.41 -25.77 -21.74
CA CYS A 85 -2.28 -26.77 -22.34
C CYS A 85 -2.91 -26.14 -23.58
N CYS A 86 -2.51 -26.65 -24.75
CA CYS A 86 -3.42 -26.81 -25.87
C CYS A 86 -4.64 -27.62 -25.39
#